data_AF-W1XT02-F1
#
_entry.id   AF-W1XT02-F1
#
_cell.length_a   1.000
_cell.length_b   1.000
_cell.length_c   1.000
_cell.angle_alpha   90.00
_cell.angle_beta   90.00
_cell.angle_gamma   90.00
#
_symmetry.space_group_name_H-M   'P 1'
#
loop_
_entity.id
_entity.type
_entity.pdbx_description
1 polymer ?
#
loop_
_entity_poly.entity_id
_entity_poly.type
_entity_poly.pdbx_seq_one_letter_code
_entity_poly.pdbx_strand_id
1 'polypeptide(L)' 'ISGIGGIETWEDAAEFLLLGAATLQVTTGIMQYGYRIVEDMASGLSHYLADQGFDSLQEMVGLANNNIVPAEDLDRS' A
#
# COMPACT_ATOMS: atom_id res chain seq x y z
N ILE A 1 -6.51 1.55 11.50
CA ILE A 1 -6.60 2.70 10.57
C ILE A 1 -7.02 2.17 9.21
N SER A 2 -7.89 2.86 8.47
CA SER A 2 -8.26 2.47 7.10
C SER A 2 -7.71 3.48 6.11
N GLY A 3 -6.94 3.01 5.13
CA GLY A 3 -6.44 3.81 4.01
C GLY A 3 -7.52 3.94 2.93
N ILE A 4 -7.75 5.16 2.45
CA ILE A 4 -8.75 5.45 1.42
C ILE A 4 -8.20 6.49 0.44
N GLY A 5 -8.65 6.40 -0.81
CA GLY A 5 -8.41 7.43 -1.84
C GLY A 5 -7.17 7.19 -2.68
N GLY A 6 -7.37 7.17 -4.01
CA GLY A 6 -6.28 7.10 -4.98
C GLY A 6 -5.60 5.73 -5.14
N ILE A 7 -6.11 4.66 -4.52
CA ILE A 7 -5.56 3.31 -4.65
C ILE A 7 -5.98 2.73 -5.99
N GLU A 8 -5.03 2.55 -6.91
CA GLU A 8 -5.26 1.98 -8.24
C GLU A 8 -4.34 0.78 -8.53
N THR A 9 -3.30 0.59 -7.74
CA THR A 9 -2.27 -0.44 -7.93
C THR A 9 -1.95 -1.18 -6.62
N TRP A 10 -1.19 -2.28 -6.73
CA TRP A 10 -0.74 -3.01 -5.53
C TRP A 10 0.33 -2.22 -4.78
N GLU A 11 1.10 -1.40 -5.48
CA GLU A 11 2.11 -0.50 -4.92
C GLU A 11 1.43 0.54 -4.02
N ASP A 12 0.37 1.21 -4.49
CA ASP A 12 -0.41 2.15 -3.68
C ASP A 12 -0.93 1.46 -2.42
N ALA A 13 -1.44 0.24 -2.58
CA ALA A 13 -1.94 -0.55 -1.46
C ALA A 13 -0.84 -0.87 -0.43
N ALA A 14 0.36 -1.23 -0.90
CA ALA A 14 1.52 -1.48 -0.05
C ALA A 14 1.97 -0.23 0.70
N GLU A 15 1.99 0.94 0.05
CA GLU A 15 2.34 2.22 0.66
C GLU A 15 1.40 2.58 1.82
N PHE A 16 0.08 2.48 1.61
CA PHE A 16 -0.90 2.75 2.67
C PHE A 16 -0.70 1.81 3.87
N LEU A 17 -0.45 0.52 3.62
CA LEU A 17 -0.17 -0.45 4.67
C LEU A 17 1.13 -0.12 5.41
N LEU A 18 2.22 0.16 4.69
CA LEU A 18 3.53 0.56 5.24
C LEU A 18 3.45 1.82 6.10
N LEU A 19 2.55 2.76 5.77
CA LEU A 19 2.27 3.98 6.56
C LEU A 19 1.32 3.73 7.75
N GLY A 20 0.82 2.50 7.93
CA GLY A 20 0.07 2.09 9.11
C GLY A 20 -1.43 1.83 8.88
N ALA A 21 -1.92 1.81 7.65
CA ALA A 21 -3.26 1.30 7.38
C ALA A 21 -3.33 -0.21 7.66
N ALA A 22 -4.45 -0.66 8.22
CA ALA A 22 -4.73 -2.09 8.43
C ALA A 22 -5.78 -2.62 7.43
N THR A 23 -6.52 -1.71 6.79
CA THR A 23 -7.53 -2.01 5.79
C THR A 23 -7.50 -0.95 4.69
N LEU A 24 -7.91 -1.30 3.48
CA LEU A 24 -7.94 -0.41 2.33
C LEU A 24 -9.36 -0.32 1.75
N GLN A 25 -9.75 0.85 1.27
CA GLN A 25 -11.03 1.05 0.59
C GLN A 25 -10.80 1.69 -0.78
N VAL A 26 -11.40 1.08 -1.81
CA VAL A 26 -11.25 1.49 -3.21
C VAL A 26 -12.63 1.74 -3.80
N THR A 27 -12.79 2.84 -4.53
CA THR A 27 -14.05 3.21 -5.18
C THR A 27 -13.79 3.67 -6.61
N THR A 28 -13.08 4.79 -6.79
CA THR A 28 -12.81 5.36 -8.12
C THR A 28 -12.07 4.40 -9.04
N GLY A 29 -11.04 3.70 -8.54
CA GLY A 29 -10.31 2.70 -9.32
C GLY A 29 -11.21 1.56 -9.85
N ILE A 30 -12.14 1.07 -9.02
CA ILE A 30 -13.11 0.04 -9.44
C ILE A 30 -14.05 0.58 -10.54
N MET A 31 -14.48 1.84 -10.43
CA MET A 31 -15.34 2.46 -11.44
C MET A 31 -14.65 2.62 -12.80
N GLN A 32 -13.34 2.88 -12.81
CA GLN A 32 -12.58 3.12 -14.03
C GLN A 32 -12.09 1.82 -14.68
N TYR A 33 -11.62 0.86 -13.88
CA TYR A 33 -10.92 -0.32 -14.38
C TYR A 33 -11.69 -1.64 -14.15
N GLY A 34 -12.84 -1.58 -13.48
CA GLY A 34 -13.66 -2.73 -13.14
C GLY A 34 -13.15 -3.49 -11.91
N TYR A 35 -13.85 -4.56 -11.53
CA TYR A 35 -13.56 -5.31 -10.30
C TYR A 35 -12.22 -6.07 -10.30
N ARG A 36 -11.65 -6.34 -11.49
CA ARG A 36 -10.40 -7.10 -11.63
C ARG A 36 -9.20 -6.43 -10.95
N ILE A 37 -9.24 -5.11 -10.78
CA ILE A 37 -8.25 -4.36 -10.02
C ILE A 37 -8.05 -4.91 -8.60
N VAL A 38 -9.09 -5.45 -7.97
CA VAL A 38 -9.02 -6.04 -6.63
C VAL A 38 -8.19 -7.32 -6.63
N GLU A 39 -8.36 -8.16 -7.64
CA GLU A 39 -7.59 -9.40 -7.81
C GLU A 39 -6.12 -9.08 -8.13
N ASP A 40 -5.88 -8.11 -9.02
CA ASP A 40 -4.53 -7.67 -9.40
C ASP A 40 -3.79 -7.07 -8.19
N MET A 41 -4.46 -6.24 -7.38
CA MET A 41 -3.92 -5.70 -6.13
C MET A 41 -3.57 -6.80 -5.13
N ALA A 42 -4.47 -7.76 -4.91
CA ALA A 42 -4.25 -8.86 -3.97
C ALA A 42 -3.09 -9.76 -4.42
N SER A 43 -3.01 -10.06 -5.73
CA SER A 43 -1.92 -10.86 -6.30
C SER A 43 -0.58 -10.14 -6.19
N GLY A 44 -0.52 -8.84 -6.54
CA GLY A 44 0.68 -8.03 -6.45
C GLY A 44 1.20 -7.92 -5.02
N LEU A 45 0.32 -7.65 -4.05
CA LEU A 45 0.67 -7.64 -2.63
C LEU A 45 1.21 -8.99 -2.15
N SER A 46 0.59 -10.10 -2.56
CA SER A 46 1.04 -11.44 -2.20
C SER A 46 2.45 -11.73 -2.70
N HIS A 47 2.73 -11.34 -3.96
CA HIS A 47 4.08 -11.45 -4.53
C HIS A 47 5.09 -10.56 -3.81
N TYR A 48 4.71 -9.31 -3.53
CA TYR A 48 5.56 -8.37 -2.80
C TYR A 48 5.94 -8.89 -1.40
N LEU A 49 4.99 -9.46 -0.66
CA LEU A 49 5.28 -10.08 0.64
C LEU A 49 6.29 -11.22 0.51
N ALA A 50 6.11 -12.10 -0.47
CA ALA A 50 7.02 -13.22 -0.71
C ALA A 50 8.43 -12.73 -1.07
N ASP A 51 8.54 -11.70 -1.92
CA ASP A 51 9.81 -11.12 -2.34
C ASP A 51 10.56 -10.41 -1.20
N GLN A 52 9.83 -9.78 -0.28
CA GLN A 52 10.40 -9.16 0.92
C GLN A 52 10.62 -10.13 2.08
N GLY A 53 10.12 -11.37 1.97
CA GLY A 53 10.24 -12.40 3.01
C GLY A 53 9.33 -12.18 4.21
N PHE A 54 8.18 -11.53 4.02
CA PHE A 54 7.15 -11.37 5.05
C PHE A 54 6.19 -12.56 5.06
N ASP A 55 5.86 -13.08 6.24
CA ASP A 55 4.90 -14.18 6.40
C ASP A 55 3.44 -13.66 6.45
N SER A 56 3.25 -12.37 6.78
CA SER A 56 1.93 -11.76 6.92
C SER A 56 1.91 -10.28 6.56
N LEU A 57 0.73 -9.78 6.14
CA LEU A 57 0.52 -8.34 5.90
C LEU A 57 0.77 -7.51 7.18
N GLN A 58 0.51 -8.07 8.36
CA GLN A 58 0.65 -7.36 9.63
C GLN A 58 2.10 -6.97 9.92
N GLU A 59 3.08 -7.75 9.46
CA GLU A 59 4.50 -7.43 9.60
C GLU A 59 4.88 -6.16 8.86
N MET A 60 4.19 -5.87 7.75
CA MET A 60 4.44 -4.69 6.94
C MET A 60 3.79 -3.42 7.50
N VAL A 61 2.72 -3.56 8.28
CA VAL A 61 1.91 -2.41 8.72
C VAL A 61 2.73 -1.45 9.60
N GLY A 62 2.93 -0.23 9.11
CA GLY A 62 3.61 0.83 9.86
C GLY A 62 5.14 0.77 9.84
N LEU A 63 5.77 -0.14 9.09
CA LEU A 63 7.24 -0.25 9.02
C LEU A 63 7.90 1.04 8.52
N ALA A 64 7.25 1.76 7.59
CA ALA A 64 7.80 2.99 7.02
C ALA A 64 7.83 4.16 8.00
N ASN A 65 7.12 4.07 9.14
CA ASN A 65 7.03 5.17 10.10
C ASN A 65 8.39 5.54 10.72
N ASN A 66 9.32 4.58 10.79
CA ASN A 66 10.69 4.83 11.28
C ASN A 66 11.55 5.64 10.29
N ASN A 67 11.12 5.72 9.03
CA ASN A 67 11.86 6.39 7.96
C ASN A 67 11.24 7.74 7.57
N ILE A 68 10.26 8.23 8.35
CA ILE A 68 9.65 9.54 8.11
C ILE A 68 10.65 10.63 8.48
N VAL A 69 11.04 11.41 7.48
CA VAL A 69 11.90 12.59 7.65
C VAL A 69 11.07 13.87 7.52
N PRO A 70 11.44 14.96 8.23
CA PRO A 70 10.85 16.27 8.03
C PRO A 70 10.93 16.71 6.57
N ALA A 71 9.94 17.47 6.13
CA ALA A 71 9.89 17.93 4.74
C ALA A 71 11.08 18.83 4.34
N GLU A 72 11.74 19.42 5.32
CA GLU A 72 12.96 20.24 5.18
C GLU A 72 14.19 19.40 4.85
N ASP A 73 14.22 18.14 5.32
CA ASP A 73 15.33 17.20 5.13
C ASP A 73 15.14 16.29 3.90
N LEU A 74 14.03 16.46 3.17
CA LEU A 74 13.80 15.76 1.91
C LEU A 74 14.71 16.33 0.83
N ASP A 75 15.54 15.46 0.25
CA ASP A 75 16.32 15.80 -0.93
C ASP A 75 15.38 16.10 -2.11
N ARG A 76 15.47 17.31 -2.66
CA ARG A 76 14.67 17.81 -3.80
C ARG A 76 15.55 18.13 -5.02
N SER A 77 16.80 17.66 -5.03
CA SER A 77 17.76 17.90 -6.12
C SER A 77 17.42 17.17 -7.41
#